data_AF-A0A929FHP9-F1
#
_entry.id   AF-A0A929FHP9-F1
#
_cell.length_a   1.000
_cell.length_b   1.000
_cell.length_c   1.000
_cell.angle_alpha   90.00
_cell.angle_beta   90.00
_cell.angle_gamma   90.00
#
_symmetry.space_group_name_H-M   'P 1'
#
loop_
_entity.id
_entity.type
_entity.pdbx_description
1 polymer ?
#
loop_
_entity_poly.entity_id
_entity_poly.type
_entity_poly.pdbx_seq_one_letter_code
_entity_poly.pdbx_strand_id
1 'polypeptide(L)'
;MNELLTAIISATTSILVVLVTYGLNSYRETKSKEKQEVDRVISTYLNPLRFYLVENYFRLAEILESIAQDGGKHEALLYVTDPKEISDQSSEWFNGYGCYLISSCYITARLFYQLDKIRQELSYLRLSKKDDTELITLITILSRCFRQDPGIYYLIQPSIGNDMYLANEKRLITYREFCQILQNPETRVWFDGLLNFYIETGQGQKLKRIEDIMGAIQDVSLFLDRVAGGGSSIKERLEVEGIKSL
;
A
#
# COMPACT_ATOMS: atom_id res chain seq x y z
N MET A 1 -40.67 11.19 60.80
CA MET A 1 -41.27 10.98 59.46
C MET A 1 -40.43 11.62 58.34
N ASN A 2 -39.84 12.81 58.53
CA ASN A 2 -38.97 13.45 57.53
C ASN A 2 -37.62 12.75 57.30
N GLU A 3 -36.99 12.17 58.33
CA GLU A 3 -35.68 11.51 58.19
C GLU A 3 -35.74 10.24 57.33
N LEU A 4 -36.76 9.40 57.53
CA LEU A 4 -36.97 8.18 56.75
C LEU A 4 -37.24 8.49 55.27
N LEU A 5 -38.04 9.53 54.98
CA LEU A 5 -38.35 9.95 53.62
C LEU A 5 -37.09 10.48 52.91
N THR A 6 -36.28 11.26 53.63
CA THR A 6 -35.01 11.81 53.11
C THR A 6 -33.99 10.71 52.83
N ALA A 7 -33.91 9.70 53.70
CA ALA A 7 -33.05 8.53 53.51
C ALA A 7 -33.47 7.66 52.30
N ILE A 8 -34.76 7.52 52.05
CA ILE A 8 -35.28 6.78 50.88
C ILE A 8 -34.98 7.56 49.58
N ILE A 9 -35.15 8.88 49.59
CA ILE A 9 -34.85 9.74 48.43
C ILE A 9 -33.34 9.76 48.14
N SER A 10 -32.48 9.82 49.16
CA SER A 10 -31.02 9.76 48.97
C SER A 10 -30.53 8.39 48.47
N ALA A 11 -31.12 7.30 48.97
CA ALA A 11 -30.80 5.95 48.50
C ALA A 11 -31.24 5.72 47.04
N THR A 12 -32.44 6.17 46.67
CA THR A 12 -32.97 6.03 45.30
C THR A 12 -32.21 6.88 44.29
N THR A 13 -31.88 8.13 44.62
CA THR A 13 -31.00 8.98 43.79
C THR A 13 -29.60 8.39 43.63
N SER A 14 -29.02 7.81 44.67
CA SER A 14 -27.70 7.16 44.59
C SER A 14 -27.71 5.95 43.65
N ILE A 15 -28.75 5.12 43.69
CA ILE A 15 -28.93 3.98 42.77
C ILE A 15 -29.09 4.48 41.32
N LEU A 16 -29.90 5.52 41.10
CA LEU A 16 -30.11 6.10 39.78
C LEU A 16 -28.80 6.65 39.19
N VAL A 17 -28.01 7.37 39.98
CA VAL A 17 -26.71 7.93 39.57
C VAL A 17 -25.75 6.80 39.19
N VAL A 18 -25.70 5.71 39.96
CA VAL A 18 -24.86 4.54 39.65
C VAL A 18 -25.27 3.90 38.33
N LEU A 19 -26.57 3.69 38.09
CA LEU A 19 -27.07 3.09 36.84
C LEU A 19 -26.78 3.96 35.62
N VAL A 20 -26.99 5.28 35.71
CA VAL A 20 -26.68 6.23 34.65
C VAL A 20 -25.18 6.29 34.39
N THR A 21 -24.36 6.32 35.44
CA THR A 21 -22.89 6.34 35.32
C THR A 21 -22.38 5.04 34.69
N TYR A 22 -22.91 3.89 35.10
CA TYR A 22 -22.56 2.59 34.51
C TYR A 22 -22.96 2.51 33.03
N GLY A 23 -24.17 2.96 32.67
CA GLY A 23 -24.63 3.01 31.29
C GLY A 23 -23.79 3.94 30.41
N LEU A 24 -23.44 5.13 30.91
CA LEU A 24 -22.57 6.07 30.21
C LEU A 24 -21.15 5.52 30.06
N ASN A 25 -20.60 4.88 31.09
CA ASN A 25 -19.27 4.27 31.05
C ASN A 25 -19.23 3.09 30.08
N SER A 26 -20.24 2.21 30.11
CA SER A 26 -20.35 1.09 29.18
C SER A 26 -20.47 1.57 27.72
N TYR A 27 -21.30 2.60 27.47
CA TYR A 27 -21.40 3.20 26.14
C TYR A 27 -20.07 3.83 25.67
N ARG A 28 -19.39 4.56 26.55
CA ARG A 28 -18.06 5.13 26.26
C ARG A 28 -17.02 4.05 26.00
N GLU A 29 -17.04 2.96 26.76
CA GLU A 29 -16.11 1.84 26.60
C GLU A 29 -16.33 1.13 25.26
N THR A 30 -17.58 0.88 24.87
CA THR A 30 -17.90 0.31 23.54
C THR A 30 -17.43 1.23 22.42
N LYS A 31 -17.76 2.52 22.50
CA LYS A 31 -17.31 3.50 21.49
C LYS A 31 -15.78 3.65 21.44
N SER A 32 -15.12 3.53 22.59
CA SER A 32 -13.65 3.54 22.67
C SER A 32 -13.04 2.29 22.03
N LYS A 33 -13.64 1.11 22.23
CA LYS A 33 -13.19 -0.15 21.60
C LYS A 33 -13.38 -0.10 20.10
N GLU A 34 -14.53 0.36 19.62
CA GLU A 34 -14.79 0.58 18.19
C GLU A 34 -13.77 1.52 17.57
N LYS A 35 -13.48 2.64 18.24
CA LYS A 35 -12.45 3.59 17.78
C LYS A 35 -11.06 2.94 17.72
N GLN A 36 -10.66 2.19 18.75
CA GLN A 36 -9.38 1.48 18.77
C GLN A 36 -9.28 0.44 17.67
N GLU A 37 -10.37 -0.25 17.35
CA GLU A 37 -10.42 -1.21 16.25
C GLU A 37 -10.25 -0.51 14.89
N VAL A 38 -10.95 0.60 14.66
CA VAL A 38 -10.80 1.42 13.45
C VAL A 38 -9.37 1.97 13.33
N ASP A 39 -8.82 2.54 14.40
CA ASP A 39 -7.45 3.06 14.43
C ASP A 39 -6.41 1.96 14.14
N ARG A 40 -6.67 0.73 14.63
CA ARG A 40 -5.85 -0.45 14.35
C ARG A 40 -5.93 -0.85 12.88
N VAL A 41 -7.13 -0.86 12.27
CA VAL A 41 -7.29 -1.19 10.85
C VAL A 41 -6.58 -0.16 9.97
N ILE A 42 -6.76 1.12 10.27
CA ILE A 42 -6.10 2.21 9.55
C ILE A 42 -4.57 2.07 9.62
N SER A 43 -4.02 1.92 10.82
CA SER A 43 -2.56 1.83 11.01
C SER A 43 -1.93 0.54 10.48
N THR A 44 -2.64 -0.59 10.54
CA THR A 44 -2.09 -1.91 10.18
C THR A 44 -2.20 -2.24 8.70
N TYR A 45 -3.23 -1.70 8.02
CA TYR A 45 -3.57 -2.05 6.63
C TYR A 45 -3.64 -0.83 5.71
N LEU A 46 -4.47 0.17 6.05
CA LEU A 46 -4.78 1.25 5.12
C LEU A 46 -3.60 2.20 4.93
N ASN A 47 -2.92 2.60 6.01
CA ASN A 47 -1.77 3.51 5.93
C ASN A 47 -0.58 2.88 5.19
N PRO A 48 -0.17 1.63 5.47
CA PRO A 48 0.86 0.97 4.67
C PRO A 48 0.50 0.87 3.18
N LEU A 49 -0.74 0.49 2.84
CA LEU A 49 -1.18 0.44 1.46
C LEU A 49 -1.10 1.83 0.80
N ARG A 50 -1.66 2.86 1.47
CA ARG A 50 -1.65 4.25 1.01
C ARG A 50 -0.23 4.74 0.74
N PHE A 51 0.72 4.44 1.63
CA PHE A 51 2.12 4.80 1.44
C PHE A 51 2.69 4.22 0.14
N TYR A 52 2.56 2.91 -0.09
CA TYR A 52 3.13 2.28 -1.29
C TYR A 52 2.36 2.62 -2.57
N LEU A 53 1.05 2.92 -2.50
CA LEU A 53 0.31 3.46 -3.63
C LEU A 53 0.90 4.79 -4.07
N VAL A 54 1.13 5.72 -3.13
CA VAL A 54 1.74 7.01 -3.42
C VAL A 54 3.16 6.82 -3.98
N GLU A 55 4.02 6.03 -3.34
CA GLU A 55 5.39 5.79 -3.86
C GLU A 55 5.38 5.23 -5.29
N ASN A 56 4.49 4.30 -5.62
CA ASN A 56 4.37 3.77 -6.98
C ASN A 56 3.82 4.84 -7.94
N TYR A 57 2.81 5.63 -7.55
CA TYR A 57 2.27 6.69 -8.40
C TYR A 57 3.35 7.66 -8.85
N PHE A 58 4.13 8.18 -7.90
CA PHE A 58 5.17 9.16 -8.18
C PHE A 58 6.30 8.57 -9.01
N ARG A 59 6.74 7.35 -8.71
CA ARG A 59 7.75 6.66 -9.51
C ARG A 59 7.29 6.50 -10.96
N LEU A 60 6.04 6.07 -11.18
CA LEU A 60 5.50 5.90 -12.52
C LEU A 60 5.29 7.24 -13.25
N ALA A 61 4.86 8.29 -12.53
CA ALA A 61 4.71 9.64 -13.08
C ALA A 61 6.06 10.20 -13.56
N GLU A 62 7.10 10.11 -12.73
CA GLU A 62 8.47 10.53 -13.06
C GLU A 62 8.98 9.79 -14.30
N ILE A 63 8.74 8.47 -14.36
CA ILE A 63 9.14 7.65 -15.50
C ILE A 63 8.45 8.12 -16.79
N LEU A 64 7.13 8.34 -16.75
CA LEU A 64 6.37 8.82 -17.92
C LEU A 64 6.80 10.23 -18.35
N GLU A 65 7.04 11.12 -17.39
CA GLU A 65 7.49 12.48 -17.67
C GLU A 65 8.85 12.49 -18.35
N SER A 66 9.84 11.75 -17.81
CA SER A 66 11.17 11.66 -18.42
C SER A 66 11.10 11.00 -19.81
N ILE A 67 10.30 9.94 -20.01
CA ILE A 67 10.11 9.34 -21.35
C ILE A 67 9.56 10.37 -22.35
N ALA A 68 8.61 11.21 -21.93
CA ALA A 68 8.02 12.24 -22.78
C ALA A 68 9.01 13.37 -23.13
N GLN A 69 9.93 13.70 -22.22
CA GLN A 69 10.90 14.79 -22.38
C GLN A 69 12.22 14.36 -23.04
N ASP A 70 12.69 13.14 -22.78
CA ASP A 70 14.05 12.67 -23.08
C ASP A 70 14.11 11.73 -24.30
N GLY A 71 13.21 11.93 -25.27
CA GLY A 71 13.29 11.22 -26.56
C GLY A 71 12.72 9.80 -26.55
N GLY A 72 11.79 9.50 -25.64
CA GLY A 72 11.00 8.27 -25.65
C GLY A 72 11.58 7.11 -24.83
N LYS A 73 12.59 7.37 -23.99
CA LYS A 73 13.20 6.37 -23.09
C LYS A 73 13.53 6.96 -21.73
N HIS A 74 13.69 6.08 -20.75
CA HIS A 74 14.15 6.41 -19.39
C HIS A 74 15.47 5.70 -19.10
N GLU A 75 16.60 6.35 -19.38
CA GLU A 75 17.93 5.73 -19.34
C GLU A 75 18.28 5.09 -17.99
N ALA A 76 17.81 5.65 -16.87
CA ALA A 76 18.10 5.08 -15.54
C ALA A 76 17.45 3.71 -15.27
N LEU A 77 16.50 3.28 -16.11
CA LEU A 77 15.93 1.92 -16.08
C LEU A 77 16.67 0.94 -16.99
N LEU A 78 17.58 1.43 -17.84
CA LEU A 78 18.16 0.69 -18.97
C LEU A 78 19.66 0.40 -18.81
N TYR A 79 20.21 0.51 -17.59
CA TYR A 79 21.57 0.08 -17.29
C TYR A 79 21.78 -1.44 -17.44
N VAL A 80 20.70 -2.20 -17.51
CA VAL A 80 20.64 -3.61 -17.89
C VAL A 80 19.51 -3.80 -18.89
N THR A 81 19.66 -4.75 -19.81
CA THR A 81 18.64 -5.04 -20.84
C THR A 81 17.97 -6.39 -20.66
N ASP A 82 18.62 -7.32 -19.98
CA ASP A 82 18.07 -8.61 -19.55
C ASP A 82 18.15 -8.70 -18.00
N PRO A 83 17.06 -9.07 -17.30
CA PRO A 83 17.08 -9.39 -15.87
C PRO A 83 18.21 -10.32 -15.44
N LYS A 84 18.71 -11.18 -16.33
CA LYS A 84 19.84 -12.08 -16.08
C LYS A 84 21.13 -11.37 -15.71
N GLU A 85 21.35 -10.19 -16.27
CA GLU A 85 22.55 -9.39 -16.01
C GLU A 85 22.62 -8.91 -14.55
N ILE A 86 21.50 -8.88 -13.82
CA ILE A 86 21.41 -8.37 -12.45
C ILE A 86 22.12 -9.28 -11.45
N SER A 87 22.09 -10.60 -11.68
CA SER A 87 22.71 -11.56 -10.75
C SER A 87 24.23 -11.39 -10.65
N ASP A 88 24.86 -10.85 -11.70
CA ASP A 88 26.30 -10.63 -11.76
C ASP A 88 26.72 -9.24 -11.24
N GLN A 89 25.76 -8.39 -10.83
CA GLN A 89 26.05 -7.02 -10.40
C GLN A 89 26.57 -6.95 -8.96
N SER A 90 27.49 -6.00 -8.75
CA SER A 90 28.08 -5.75 -7.43
C SER A 90 27.16 -4.92 -6.53
N SER A 91 27.46 -4.90 -5.23
CA SER A 91 26.74 -4.05 -4.26
C SER A 91 26.85 -2.56 -4.62
N GLU A 92 27.98 -2.13 -5.16
CA GLU A 92 28.19 -0.76 -5.62
C GLU A 92 27.24 -0.39 -6.76
N TRP A 93 26.99 -1.32 -7.69
CA TRP A 93 26.03 -1.10 -8.77
C TRP A 93 24.60 -0.89 -8.24
N PHE A 94 24.15 -1.71 -7.28
CA PHE A 94 22.84 -1.57 -6.62
C PHE A 94 22.67 -0.25 -5.87
N ASN A 95 23.76 0.38 -5.43
CA ASN A 95 23.76 1.68 -4.76
C ASN A 95 24.04 2.85 -5.72
N GLY A 96 24.46 2.57 -6.95
CA GLY A 96 24.76 3.54 -7.99
C GLY A 96 23.77 3.43 -9.14
N TYR A 97 24.27 3.08 -10.32
CA TYR A 97 23.51 3.07 -11.57
C TYR A 97 22.25 2.18 -11.52
N GLY A 98 22.33 1.01 -10.89
CA GLY A 98 21.19 0.09 -10.78
C GLY A 98 20.11 0.52 -9.80
N CYS A 99 20.39 1.48 -8.92
CA CYS A 99 19.52 1.83 -7.80
C CYS A 99 18.11 2.23 -8.25
N TYR A 100 18.00 2.99 -9.35
CA TYR A 100 16.70 3.46 -9.82
C TYR A 100 15.78 2.31 -10.27
N LEU A 101 16.27 1.39 -11.10
CA LEU A 101 15.53 0.21 -11.53
C LEU A 101 15.13 -0.68 -10.34
N ILE A 102 16.09 -1.01 -9.48
CA ILE A 102 15.87 -1.98 -8.41
C ILE A 102 14.99 -1.39 -7.30
N SER A 103 15.12 -0.11 -6.99
CA SER A 103 14.22 0.57 -6.04
C SER A 103 12.78 0.65 -6.56
N SER A 104 12.59 0.85 -7.86
CA SER A 104 11.25 0.83 -8.49
C SER A 104 10.61 -0.55 -8.33
N CYS A 105 11.36 -1.61 -8.62
CA CYS A 105 10.91 -3.00 -8.43
C CYS A 105 10.60 -3.27 -6.95
N TYR A 106 11.48 -2.90 -6.04
CA TYR A 106 11.31 -3.09 -4.60
C TYR A 106 10.03 -2.43 -4.06
N ILE A 107 9.76 -1.19 -4.49
CA ILE A 107 8.56 -0.43 -4.11
C ILE A 107 7.29 -1.10 -4.64
N THR A 108 7.29 -1.61 -5.86
CA THR A 108 6.15 -2.35 -6.43
C THR A 108 5.96 -3.72 -5.76
N ALA A 109 7.04 -4.45 -5.45
CA ALA A 109 6.95 -5.72 -4.73
C ALA A 109 6.35 -5.52 -3.34
N ARG A 110 6.71 -4.44 -2.64
CA ARG A 110 6.10 -4.05 -1.36
C ARG A 110 4.63 -3.65 -1.51
N LEU A 111 4.23 -3.00 -2.61
CA LEU A 111 2.82 -2.75 -2.91
C LEU A 111 2.07 -4.09 -3.05
N PHE A 112 2.60 -5.06 -3.79
CA PHE A 112 1.96 -6.36 -3.94
C PHE A 112 1.76 -7.08 -2.61
N TYR A 113 2.73 -6.99 -1.69
CA TYR A 113 2.54 -7.50 -0.33
C TYR A 113 1.34 -6.84 0.37
N GLN A 114 1.22 -5.51 0.33
CA GLN A 114 0.10 -4.84 0.99
C GLN A 114 -1.26 -5.19 0.36
N LEU A 115 -1.31 -5.30 -0.98
CA LEU A 115 -2.52 -5.71 -1.69
C LEU A 115 -2.94 -7.13 -1.28
N ASP A 116 -1.98 -8.05 -1.21
CA ASP A 116 -2.25 -9.44 -0.80
C ASP A 116 -2.64 -9.54 0.67
N LYS A 117 -1.94 -8.83 1.56
CA LYS A 117 -2.27 -8.74 2.98
C LYS A 117 -3.72 -8.28 3.20
N ILE A 118 -4.17 -7.27 2.46
CA ILE A 118 -5.56 -6.80 2.51
C ILE A 118 -6.52 -7.86 1.96
N ARG A 119 -6.20 -8.53 0.86
CA ARG A 119 -7.06 -9.61 0.33
C ARG A 119 -7.23 -10.75 1.34
N GLN A 120 -6.16 -11.17 1.99
CA GLN A 120 -6.18 -12.30 2.91
C GLN A 120 -6.86 -11.95 4.24
N GLU A 121 -6.53 -10.79 4.81
CA GLU A 121 -6.93 -10.45 6.18
C GLU A 121 -8.18 -9.55 6.23
N LEU A 122 -8.41 -8.72 5.21
CA LEU A 122 -9.50 -7.73 5.18
C LEU A 122 -10.80 -8.28 4.55
N SER A 123 -10.78 -9.49 3.97
CA SER A 123 -12.00 -10.25 3.60
C SER A 123 -12.97 -10.46 4.77
N TYR A 124 -12.52 -10.24 6.02
CA TYR A 124 -13.29 -10.45 7.25
C TYR A 124 -13.38 -9.22 8.16
N LEU A 125 -12.72 -8.11 7.81
CA LEU A 125 -12.73 -6.87 8.60
C LEU A 125 -13.86 -5.98 8.09
N ARG A 126 -14.78 -5.61 8.98
CA ARG A 126 -15.88 -4.69 8.64
C ARG A 126 -15.34 -3.26 8.60
N LEU A 127 -14.85 -2.79 7.45
CA LEU A 127 -15.20 -1.43 7.05
C LEU A 127 -16.73 -1.45 6.87
N SER A 128 -17.44 -0.33 6.78
CA SER A 128 -18.91 -0.44 6.68
C SER A 128 -19.29 -1.41 5.53
N LYS A 129 -20.35 -2.23 5.64
CA LYS A 129 -20.61 -3.39 4.72
C LYS A 129 -20.46 -3.09 3.21
N LYS A 130 -20.56 -1.82 2.78
CA LYS A 130 -20.38 -1.38 1.40
C LYS A 130 -18.91 -1.08 1.04
N ASP A 131 -18.12 -0.59 1.98
CA ASP A 131 -16.74 -0.14 1.77
C ASP A 131 -15.78 -1.32 1.55
N ASP A 132 -16.00 -2.47 2.21
CA ASP A 132 -15.18 -3.68 2.02
C ASP A 132 -15.22 -4.19 0.57
N THR A 133 -16.41 -4.18 -0.03
CA THR A 133 -16.61 -4.66 -1.41
C THR A 133 -16.00 -3.69 -2.42
N GLU A 134 -16.07 -2.39 -2.15
CA GLU A 134 -15.46 -1.35 -2.98
C GLU A 134 -13.93 -1.44 -2.96
N LEU A 135 -13.31 -1.54 -1.78
CA LEU A 135 -11.85 -1.67 -1.65
C LEU A 135 -11.31 -2.90 -2.39
N ILE A 136 -11.93 -4.06 -2.19
CA ILE A 136 -11.51 -5.29 -2.87
C ILE A 136 -11.68 -5.17 -4.39
N THR A 137 -12.74 -4.51 -4.86
CA THR A 137 -12.96 -4.24 -6.29
C THR A 137 -11.85 -3.35 -6.85
N LEU A 138 -11.52 -2.24 -6.18
CA LEU A 138 -10.48 -1.30 -6.59
C LEU A 138 -9.10 -1.97 -6.62
N ILE A 139 -8.75 -2.74 -5.58
CA ILE A 139 -7.51 -3.53 -5.52
C ILE A 139 -7.47 -4.58 -6.64
N THR A 140 -8.61 -5.17 -7.00
CA THR A 140 -8.69 -6.13 -8.11
C THR A 140 -8.47 -5.46 -9.46
N ILE A 141 -9.05 -4.27 -9.67
CA ILE A 141 -8.81 -3.44 -10.86
C ILE A 141 -7.32 -3.09 -10.97
N LEU A 142 -6.70 -2.61 -9.89
CA LEU A 142 -5.28 -2.29 -9.87
C LEU A 142 -4.40 -3.49 -10.27
N SER A 143 -4.60 -4.65 -9.65
CA SER A 143 -3.86 -5.87 -10.04
C SER A 143 -4.12 -6.30 -11.48
N ARG A 144 -5.31 -6.04 -12.02
CA ARG A 144 -5.61 -6.31 -13.43
C ARG A 144 -4.84 -5.35 -14.36
N CYS A 145 -4.66 -4.08 -13.99
CA CYS A 145 -3.85 -3.14 -14.77
C CYS A 145 -2.39 -3.62 -14.86
N PHE A 146 -1.80 -4.07 -13.76
CA PHE A 146 -0.45 -4.67 -13.76
C PHE A 146 -0.29 -5.86 -14.70
N ARG A 147 -1.36 -6.62 -14.97
CA ARG A 147 -1.36 -7.79 -15.86
C ARG A 147 -1.38 -7.43 -17.35
N GLN A 148 -1.91 -6.26 -17.73
CA GLN A 148 -2.15 -5.91 -19.14
C GLN A 148 -0.86 -6.03 -19.98
N ASP A 149 -1.04 -6.35 -21.28
CA ASP A 149 0.02 -6.41 -22.28
C ASP A 149 1.31 -7.12 -21.85
N PRO A 150 1.31 -8.46 -21.91
CA PRO A 150 1.94 -9.34 -20.92
C PRO A 150 2.72 -8.61 -19.81
N GLY A 151 1.99 -8.17 -18.78
CA GLY A 151 2.59 -7.58 -17.59
C GLY A 151 2.85 -8.60 -16.50
N ILE A 152 2.69 -8.18 -15.25
CA ILE A 152 2.89 -9.04 -14.08
C ILE A 152 1.59 -9.79 -13.81
N TYR A 153 1.60 -11.11 -14.02
CA TYR A 153 0.41 -11.93 -13.87
C TYR A 153 -0.17 -11.87 -12.46
N TYR A 154 -1.50 -11.82 -12.36
CA TYR A 154 -2.24 -11.75 -11.10
C TYR A 154 -1.82 -12.82 -10.08
N LEU A 155 -1.47 -14.03 -10.54
CA LEU A 155 -1.03 -15.13 -9.66
C LEU A 155 0.39 -14.94 -9.12
N ILE A 156 1.25 -14.20 -9.82
CA ILE A 156 2.64 -13.98 -9.44
C ILE A 156 2.75 -12.77 -8.50
N GLN A 157 1.86 -11.78 -8.63
CA GLN A 157 1.88 -10.59 -7.77
C GLN A 157 1.87 -10.94 -6.26
N PRO A 158 0.94 -11.79 -5.74
CA PRO A 158 0.99 -12.25 -4.35
C PRO A 158 2.29 -12.97 -3.98
N SER A 159 2.82 -13.83 -4.86
CA SER A 159 4.07 -14.56 -4.58
C SER A 159 5.24 -13.60 -4.41
N ILE A 160 5.40 -12.64 -5.34
CA ILE A 160 6.39 -11.56 -5.24
C ILE A 160 6.22 -10.81 -3.91
N GLY A 161 4.98 -10.46 -3.55
CA GLY A 161 4.68 -9.77 -2.31
C GLY A 161 5.04 -10.58 -1.07
N ASN A 162 4.69 -11.87 -1.04
CA ASN A 162 4.96 -12.76 0.10
C ASN A 162 6.45 -13.01 0.31
N ASP A 163 7.23 -13.07 -0.77
CA ASP A 163 8.70 -13.15 -0.70
C ASP A 163 9.33 -11.90 -0.06
N MET A 164 8.59 -10.79 0.02
CA MET A 164 9.04 -9.58 0.74
C MET A 164 8.88 -9.69 2.25
N TYR A 165 8.22 -10.71 2.80
CA TYR A 165 7.89 -10.79 4.22
C TYR A 165 8.61 -11.93 4.95
N LEU A 166 9.34 -11.57 6.00
CA LEU A 166 10.02 -12.52 6.88
C LEU A 166 9.08 -12.91 8.04
N ALA A 167 8.41 -14.06 7.91
CA ALA A 167 7.43 -14.52 8.89
C ALA A 167 8.02 -14.72 10.30
N ASN A 168 9.27 -15.17 10.39
CA ASN A 168 10.01 -15.36 11.63
C ASN A 168 10.32 -14.03 12.35
N GLU A 169 10.61 -12.97 11.59
CA GLU A 169 10.97 -11.65 12.11
C GLU A 169 9.81 -10.65 12.13
N LYS A 170 8.65 -11.05 11.59
CA LYS A 170 7.43 -10.25 11.48
C LYS A 170 7.64 -8.88 10.85
N ARG A 171 8.49 -8.82 9.81
CA ARG A 171 8.83 -7.58 9.09
C ARG A 171 8.98 -7.82 7.61
N LEU A 172 8.92 -6.74 6.85
CA LEU A 172 9.33 -6.74 5.45
C LEU A 172 10.85 -6.74 5.32
N ILE A 173 11.36 -7.38 4.28
CA ILE A 173 12.77 -7.30 3.90
C ILE A 173 13.13 -5.86 3.54
N THR A 174 14.36 -5.47 3.84
CA THR A 174 14.97 -4.21 3.48
C THR A 174 15.39 -4.20 2.01
N TYR A 175 15.73 -3.02 1.48
CA TYR A 175 16.24 -2.89 0.12
C TYR A 175 17.53 -3.69 -0.09
N ARG A 176 18.41 -3.72 0.91
CA ARG A 176 19.65 -4.51 0.87
C ARG A 176 19.38 -6.00 0.75
N GLU A 177 18.47 -6.52 1.57
CA GLU A 177 18.07 -7.93 1.52
C GLU A 177 17.42 -8.28 0.17
N PHE A 178 16.61 -7.37 -0.37
CA PHE A 178 16.05 -7.52 -1.72
C PHE A 178 17.14 -7.59 -2.81
N CYS A 179 18.15 -6.73 -2.75
CA CYS A 179 19.29 -6.80 -3.69
C CYS A 179 20.01 -8.15 -3.60
N GLN A 180 20.21 -8.68 -2.39
CA GLN A 180 20.82 -10.00 -2.18
C GLN A 180 19.99 -11.14 -2.78
N ILE A 181 18.66 -11.05 -2.71
CA ILE A 181 17.75 -12.01 -3.37
C ILE A 181 17.93 -11.95 -4.89
N LEU A 182 18.09 -10.76 -5.47
CA LEU A 182 18.28 -10.59 -6.92
C LEU A 182 19.66 -11.03 -7.40
N GLN A 183 20.68 -10.99 -6.53
CA GLN A 183 22.00 -11.52 -6.85
C GLN A 183 22.02 -13.04 -7.02
N ASN A 184 21.12 -13.78 -6.36
CA ASN A 184 21.00 -15.22 -6.55
C ASN A 184 20.07 -15.54 -7.75
N PRO A 185 20.59 -16.19 -8.83
CA PRO A 185 19.79 -16.51 -10.01
C PRO A 185 18.54 -17.36 -9.74
N GLU A 186 18.63 -18.30 -8.78
CA GLU A 186 17.53 -19.24 -8.48
C GLU A 186 16.33 -18.54 -7.85
N THR A 187 16.58 -17.49 -7.08
CA THR A 187 15.52 -16.68 -6.45
C THR A 187 15.09 -15.51 -7.33
N ARG A 188 16.04 -14.90 -8.05
CA ARG A 188 15.78 -13.74 -8.91
C ARG A 188 14.80 -14.03 -10.05
N VAL A 189 14.77 -15.25 -10.58
CA VAL A 189 13.84 -15.64 -11.67
C VAL A 189 12.38 -15.34 -11.34
N TRP A 190 11.98 -15.39 -10.07
CA TRP A 190 10.63 -15.07 -9.62
C TRP A 190 10.29 -13.58 -9.70
N PHE A 191 11.31 -12.73 -9.83
CA PHE A 191 11.21 -11.29 -10.03
C PHE A 191 11.48 -10.85 -11.47
N ASP A 192 11.87 -11.76 -12.39
CA ASP A 192 12.18 -11.42 -13.80
C ASP A 192 11.00 -10.72 -14.49
N GLY A 193 9.76 -11.12 -14.20
CA GLY A 193 8.57 -10.46 -14.74
C GLY A 193 8.41 -9.00 -14.29
N LEU A 194 8.80 -8.70 -13.04
CA LEU A 194 8.79 -7.34 -12.49
C LEU A 194 9.95 -6.51 -13.05
N LEU A 195 11.13 -7.12 -13.20
CA LEU A 195 12.29 -6.49 -13.82
C LEU A 195 12.00 -6.13 -15.29
N ASN A 196 11.49 -7.09 -16.06
CA ASN A 196 11.09 -6.88 -17.46
C ASN A 196 10.00 -5.80 -17.58
N PHE A 197 9.02 -5.78 -16.67
CA PHE A 197 8.00 -4.73 -16.66
C PHE A 197 8.60 -3.32 -16.64
N TYR A 198 9.62 -3.09 -15.80
CA TYR A 198 10.30 -1.79 -15.72
C TYR A 198 11.27 -1.55 -16.88
N ILE A 199 12.00 -2.57 -17.34
CA ILE A 199 12.90 -2.44 -18.51
C ILE A 199 12.09 -2.08 -19.76
N GLU A 200 10.99 -2.77 -20.04
CA GLU A 200 10.07 -2.45 -21.16
C GLU A 200 9.54 -1.02 -21.05
N THR A 201 9.11 -0.62 -19.85
CA THR A 201 8.62 0.72 -19.60
C THR A 201 9.71 1.76 -19.89
N GLY A 202 10.93 1.54 -19.39
CA GLY A 202 12.08 2.40 -19.67
C GLY A 202 12.43 2.50 -21.15
N GLN A 203 12.11 1.49 -21.95
CA GLN A 203 12.26 1.52 -23.41
C GLN A 203 11.15 2.31 -24.13
N GLY A 204 10.24 2.95 -23.39
CA GLY A 204 9.10 3.67 -23.96
C GLY A 204 7.96 2.75 -24.37
N GLN A 205 7.96 1.47 -23.95
CA GLN A 205 6.97 0.50 -24.35
C GLN A 205 5.82 0.42 -23.35
N LYS A 206 4.64 0.04 -23.84
CA LYS A 206 3.46 -0.25 -23.02
C LYS A 206 3.05 0.91 -22.10
N LEU A 207 3.32 2.17 -22.48
CA LEU A 207 3.04 3.35 -21.64
C LEU A 207 1.57 3.44 -21.21
N LYS A 208 0.64 2.97 -22.07
CA LYS A 208 -0.78 2.94 -21.73
C LYS A 208 -1.08 2.10 -20.48
N ARG A 209 -0.35 1.00 -20.27
CA ARG A 209 -0.44 0.17 -19.06
C ARG A 209 -0.04 0.96 -17.82
N ILE A 210 0.96 1.83 -17.94
CA ILE A 210 1.42 2.66 -16.83
C ILE A 210 0.38 3.72 -16.48
N GLU A 211 -0.19 4.39 -17.47
CA GLU A 211 -1.32 5.31 -17.28
C GLU A 211 -2.51 4.62 -16.60
N ASP A 212 -2.88 3.42 -17.04
CA ASP A 212 -3.98 2.63 -16.48
C ASP A 212 -3.69 2.22 -15.02
N ILE A 213 -2.43 1.87 -14.70
CA ILE A 213 -1.99 1.58 -13.33
C ILE A 213 -2.08 2.85 -12.47
N MET A 214 -1.58 3.99 -12.96
CA MET A 214 -1.62 5.26 -12.24
C MET A 214 -3.06 5.71 -11.95
N GLY A 215 -3.97 5.57 -12.92
CA GLY A 215 -5.39 5.84 -12.71
C GLY A 215 -6.00 4.93 -11.64
N ALA A 216 -5.72 3.63 -11.70
CA ALA A 216 -6.18 2.70 -10.67
C ALA A 216 -5.58 2.98 -9.27
N ILE A 217 -4.31 3.39 -9.20
CA ILE A 217 -3.67 3.83 -7.95
C ILE A 217 -4.39 5.06 -7.39
N GLN A 218 -4.72 6.03 -8.24
CA GLN A 218 -5.44 7.23 -7.84
C GLN A 218 -6.83 6.89 -7.27
N ASP A 219 -7.57 6.01 -7.93
CA ASP A 219 -8.89 5.56 -7.46
C ASP A 219 -8.81 4.88 -6.07
N VAL A 220 -7.85 3.96 -5.89
CA VAL A 220 -7.64 3.32 -4.58
C VAL A 220 -7.23 4.36 -3.53
N SER A 221 -6.35 5.31 -3.88
CA SER A 221 -5.87 6.33 -2.94
C SER A 221 -6.99 7.27 -2.51
N LEU A 222 -7.85 7.71 -3.43
CA LEU A 222 -9.03 8.53 -3.13
C LEU A 222 -10.02 7.82 -2.21
N PHE A 223 -10.22 6.51 -2.42
CA PHE A 223 -11.01 5.69 -1.51
C PHE A 223 -10.39 5.66 -0.10
N LEU A 224 -9.08 5.43 0.01
CA LEU A 224 -8.39 5.37 1.30
C LEU A 224 -8.39 6.72 2.01
N ASP A 225 -8.20 7.83 1.29
CA ASP A 225 -8.28 9.18 1.86
C ASP A 225 -9.66 9.44 2.49
N ARG A 226 -10.74 9.03 1.79
CA ARG A 226 -12.11 9.13 2.28
C ARG A 226 -12.37 8.28 3.53
N VAL A 227 -11.87 7.04 3.56
CA VAL A 227 -12.15 6.08 4.65
C VAL A 227 -11.26 6.33 5.87
N ALA A 228 -9.99 6.68 5.68
CA ALA A 228 -9.04 6.92 6.77
C ALA A 228 -9.11 8.35 7.34
N GLY A 229 -9.88 9.25 6.71
CA GLY A 229 -10.02 10.65 7.15
C GLY A 229 -8.75 11.49 6.95
N GLY A 230 -7.88 11.09 6.03
CA GLY A 230 -6.69 11.84 5.64
C GLY A 230 -6.98 12.84 4.52
N GLY A 231 -6.21 13.92 4.45
CA GLY A 231 -6.22 14.83 3.29
C GLY A 231 -5.77 14.13 1.99
N SER A 232 -5.76 14.83 0.85
CA SER A 232 -5.53 14.18 -0.45
C SER A 232 -4.06 13.79 -0.61
N SER A 233 -3.73 12.52 -0.37
CA SER A 233 -2.33 12.06 -0.23
C SER A 233 -1.48 12.32 -1.47
N ILE A 234 -2.01 11.98 -2.64
CA ILE A 234 -1.32 12.20 -3.92
C ILE A 234 -1.20 13.70 -4.19
N LYS A 235 -2.29 14.46 -4.03
CA LYS A 235 -2.32 15.89 -4.33
C LYS A 235 -1.37 16.68 -3.43
N GLU A 236 -1.37 16.41 -2.13
CA GLU A 236 -0.47 17.06 -1.16
C GLU A 236 0.99 16.79 -1.50
N ARG A 237 1.34 15.57 -1.90
CA ARG A 237 2.71 15.26 -2.32
C ARG A 237 3.08 15.91 -3.66
N LEU A 238 2.14 16.04 -4.60
CA LEU A 238 2.38 16.75 -5.87
C LEU A 238 2.71 18.22 -5.61
N GLU A 239 1.99 18.86 -4.68
CA GLU A 239 2.25 20.24 -4.24
C GLU A 239 3.62 20.40 -3.58
N VAL A 240 4.07 19.42 -2.80
CA VAL A 240 5.40 19.43 -2.15
C VAL A 240 6.54 19.17 -3.13
N GLU A 241 6.37 18.22 -4.06
CA GLU A 241 7.41 17.84 -5.03
C GLU A 241 7.47 18.78 -6.25
N GLY A 242 6.51 19.69 -6.40
CA GLY A 242 6.51 20.69 -7.49
C GLY A 242 6.16 20.12 -8.87
N ILE A 243 5.62 18.89 -8.92
CA ILE A 243 5.19 18.23 -10.15
C ILE A 243 3.82 18.82 -10.55
N LYS A 244 3.76 19.47 -11.72
CA LYS A 244 2.48 19.92 -12.29
C LYS A 244 1.72 18.67 -12.74
N SER A 245 0.51 18.47 -12.23
CA SER A 245 -0.34 17.33 -12.57
C SER A 245 -0.35 17.07 -14.07
N LEU A 246 -0.01 15.83 -14.46
CA LEU A 246 -0.27 15.29 -15.80
C LEU A 246 -1.77 15.21 -16.07
#